data_AF-A0A1V5WG08-F1
#
_entry.id   AF-A0A1V5WG08-F1
#
_cell.length_a   1.000
_cell.length_b   1.000
_cell.length_c   1.000
_cell.angle_alpha   90.00
_cell.angle_beta   90.00
_cell.angle_gamma   90.00
#
_symmetry.space_group_name_H-M   'P 1'
#
loop_
_entity.id
_entity.type
_entity.pdbx_description
1 polymer ?
#
loop_
_entity_poly.entity_id
_entity_poly.type
_entity_poly.pdbx_seq_one_letter_code
_entity_poly.pdbx_strand_id
1 'polypeptide(L)'
;MASVSQGLVDKSSMVLIGIYGQGTNSMDNSVEKYSIVPYAGKFPQPVEYNTAIHGMQQANIETLLRLLQGFPNFDIKAYIDEKLGGMAGANIPRGLIAMWNGVSVPDGWALCNGQIVEDLQTPDLSGKFIVGWSSGNEDYNLIGNTGGQEKVTLSTQEIPSHVHNFADAYFIEAHSDLVGANGTQWIGNNLSGSNKTDRDNSYVCLWDHDTRAAGGGQPHENRPPYYVLAYIIKL
;
A
#
# COMPACT_ATOMS: atom_id res chain seq x y z
N MET A 1 22.83 -41.39 32.29
CA MET A 1 21.67 -40.55 31.94
C MET A 1 21.52 -40.57 30.43
N ALA A 2 20.50 -41.11 29.78
CA ALA A 2 19.26 -41.75 30.19
C ALA A 2 19.17 -43.11 29.47
N SER A 3 18.75 -44.18 30.15
CA SER A 3 18.53 -45.48 29.53
C SER A 3 17.22 -45.44 28.76
N VAL A 4 17.28 -45.63 27.44
CA VAL A 4 16.09 -45.92 26.64
C VAL A 4 15.56 -47.26 27.13
N SER A 5 14.38 -47.27 27.77
CA SER A 5 13.72 -48.53 28.10
C SER A 5 13.37 -49.22 26.79
N GLN A 6 14.02 -50.35 26.51
CA GLN A 6 13.52 -51.29 25.52
C GLN A 6 12.17 -51.78 26.05
N GLY A 7 11.08 -51.24 25.49
CA GLY A 7 9.74 -51.73 25.74
C GLY A 7 9.71 -53.22 25.46
N LEU A 8 9.46 -54.01 26.50
CA LEU A 8 9.23 -55.44 26.40
C LEU A 8 8.06 -55.67 25.44
N VAL A 9 8.37 -56.15 24.24
CA VAL A 9 7.39 -56.58 23.24
C VAL A 9 6.66 -57.78 23.84
N ASP A 10 5.37 -57.62 24.17
CA ASP A 10 4.52 -58.68 24.68
C ASP A 10 4.52 -59.86 23.70
N LYS A 11 4.60 -61.10 24.20
CA LYS A 11 4.53 -62.31 23.36
C LYS A 11 3.19 -62.43 22.61
N SER A 12 2.20 -61.63 23.00
CA SER A 12 0.90 -61.47 22.33
C SER A 12 0.89 -60.41 21.21
N SER A 13 2.00 -59.71 20.96
CA SER A 13 2.08 -58.66 19.94
C SER A 13 2.61 -59.19 18.61
N MET A 14 1.79 -59.04 17.56
CA MET A 14 2.15 -59.41 16.19
C MET A 14 2.78 -58.21 15.47
N VAL A 15 4.05 -58.32 15.10
CA VAL A 15 4.69 -57.37 14.18
C VAL A 15 4.33 -57.79 12.75
N LEU A 16 3.34 -57.11 12.15
CA LEU A 16 3.14 -57.18 10.70
C LEU A 16 4.20 -56.29 10.05
N ILE A 17 5.30 -56.92 9.63
CA ILE A 17 6.18 -56.37 8.59
C ILE A 17 5.29 -56.23 7.35
N GLY A 18 5.23 -55.02 6.76
CA GLY A 18 4.39 -54.77 5.58
C GLY A 18 4.51 -55.91 4.57
N ILE A 19 3.39 -56.58 4.26
CA ILE A 19 3.39 -57.70 3.33
C ILE A 19 3.38 -57.10 1.93
N TYR A 20 4.55 -57.04 1.33
CA TYR A 20 4.73 -56.70 -0.08
C TYR A 20 4.68 -57.99 -0.90
N GLY A 21 3.81 -58.01 -1.90
CA GLY A 21 3.62 -59.15 -2.77
C GLY A 21 3.59 -58.75 -4.24
N GLN A 22 3.59 -59.74 -5.12
CA GLN A 22 3.29 -59.57 -6.52
C GLN A 22 2.21 -60.56 -6.93
N GLY A 23 1.30 -60.14 -7.80
CA GLY A 23 0.19 -60.94 -8.29
C GLY A 23 -0.01 -60.69 -9.78
N THR A 24 -0.57 -61.67 -10.48
CA THR A 24 -0.88 -61.54 -11.90
C THR A 24 -2.26 -60.91 -12.04
N ASN A 25 -2.36 -59.77 -12.72
CA ASN A 25 -3.63 -59.13 -13.04
C ASN A 25 -4.43 -60.07 -13.95
N SER A 26 -5.66 -60.39 -13.55
CA SER A 26 -6.52 -61.33 -14.26
C SER A 26 -7.08 -60.82 -15.59
N MET A 27 -6.97 -59.51 -15.85
CA MET A 27 -7.48 -58.86 -17.05
C MET A 27 -6.44 -58.80 -18.17
N ASP A 28 -5.16 -58.60 -17.84
CA ASP A 28 -4.09 -58.41 -18.84
C ASP A 28 -2.87 -59.32 -18.64
N ASN A 29 -2.91 -60.23 -17.67
CA ASN A 29 -1.82 -61.14 -17.31
C ASN A 29 -0.50 -60.45 -16.91
N SER A 30 -0.51 -59.14 -16.63
CA SER A 30 0.68 -58.43 -16.17
C SER A 30 0.95 -58.73 -14.69
N VAL A 31 2.24 -58.69 -14.29
CA VAL A 31 2.62 -58.85 -12.88
C VAL A 31 2.55 -57.50 -12.19
N GLU A 32 1.64 -57.38 -11.23
CA GLU A 32 1.43 -56.18 -10.42
C GLU A 32 2.00 -56.37 -9.01
N LYS A 33 2.66 -55.34 -8.50
CA LYS A 33 3.15 -55.31 -7.12
C LYS A 33 2.09 -54.69 -6.23
N TYR A 34 1.79 -55.32 -5.11
CA TYR A 34 0.82 -54.80 -4.14
C TYR A 34 1.39 -54.79 -2.73
N SER A 35 0.89 -53.86 -1.92
CA SER A 35 1.16 -53.82 -0.48
C SER A 35 -0.16 -54.05 0.26
N ILE A 36 -0.20 -55.03 1.15
CA ILE A 36 -1.35 -55.23 2.04
C ILE A 36 -1.12 -54.35 3.28
N VAL A 37 -1.95 -53.31 3.41
CA VAL A 37 -1.98 -52.47 4.61
C VAL A 37 -3.13 -52.98 5.50
N PRO A 38 -2.86 -53.40 6.75
CA PRO A 38 -3.92 -53.85 7.63
C PRO A 38 -4.89 -52.70 7.93
N TYR A 39 -6.18 -52.96 7.73
CA TYR A 39 -7.24 -52.00 8.06
C TYR A 39 -7.21 -51.69 9.56
N ALA A 40 -7.16 -50.39 9.91
CA ALA A 40 -7.08 -49.85 11.27
C ALA A 40 -5.74 -50.05 12.05
N GLY A 41 -4.66 -50.47 11.40
CA GLY A 41 -3.33 -50.50 12.03
C GLY A 41 -2.73 -49.10 12.20
N LYS A 42 -2.70 -48.55 13.43
CA LYS A 42 -1.87 -47.38 13.76
C LYS A 42 -0.42 -47.82 13.84
N PHE A 43 0.40 -47.45 12.86
CA PHE A 43 1.85 -47.64 12.98
C PHE A 43 2.37 -46.77 14.14
N PRO A 44 3.19 -47.32 15.05
CA PRO A 44 3.73 -46.57 16.19
C PRO A 44 4.74 -45.48 15.79
N GLN A 45 5.12 -45.41 14.51
CA GLN A 45 6.02 -44.42 13.94
C GLN A 45 5.64 -44.14 12.48
N PRO A 46 5.86 -42.91 11.95
CA PRO A 46 5.67 -42.61 10.54
C PRO A 46 6.49 -43.60 9.69
N VAL A 47 5.86 -44.21 8.69
CA VAL A 47 6.60 -45.09 7.77
C VAL A 47 7.46 -44.20 6.88
N GLU A 48 8.77 -44.20 7.08
CA GLU A 48 9.69 -43.44 6.22
C GLU A 48 9.54 -43.89 4.76
N TYR A 49 9.67 -42.93 3.84
CA TYR A 49 9.64 -43.17 2.40
C TYR A 49 10.72 -44.19 2.01
N ASN A 50 10.34 -45.45 1.85
CA ASN A 50 11.26 -46.55 1.57
C ASN A 50 11.32 -46.87 0.06
N THR A 51 12.32 -47.65 -0.35
CA THR A 51 12.55 -48.05 -1.74
C THR A 51 11.36 -48.80 -2.37
N ALA A 52 10.53 -49.47 -1.56
CA ALA A 52 9.31 -50.12 -2.04
C ALA A 52 8.21 -49.11 -2.40
N ILE A 53 8.02 -48.07 -1.59
CA ILE A 53 7.10 -46.95 -1.89
C ILE A 53 7.56 -46.22 -3.16
N HIS A 54 8.86 -45.97 -3.30
CA HIS A 54 9.42 -45.38 -4.52
C HIS A 54 9.17 -46.25 -5.75
N GLY A 55 9.38 -47.57 -5.64
CA GLY A 55 9.11 -48.51 -6.73
C GLY A 55 7.63 -48.58 -7.13
N MET A 56 6.71 -48.49 -6.17
CA MET A 56 5.27 -48.43 -6.44
C MET A 56 4.86 -47.12 -7.11
N GLN A 57 5.38 -45.98 -6.66
CA GLN A 57 5.13 -44.68 -7.28
C GLN A 57 5.65 -44.63 -8.72
N GLN A 58 6.85 -45.16 -8.96
CA GLN A 58 7.44 -45.23 -10.28
C GLN A 58 6.62 -46.11 -11.24
N ALA A 59 6.15 -47.27 -10.79
CA ALA A 59 5.28 -48.14 -11.57
C ALA A 59 3.91 -47.49 -11.88
N ASN A 60 3.33 -46.75 -10.93
CA ASN A 60 2.10 -45.99 -11.14
C ASN A 60 2.29 -44.88 -12.18
N ILE A 61 3.42 -44.17 -12.14
CA ILE A 61 3.76 -43.13 -13.12
C ILE A 61 3.96 -43.74 -14.51
N GLU A 62 4.69 -44.86 -14.62
CA GLU A 62 4.89 -45.56 -15.90
C GLU A 62 3.57 -46.08 -16.48
N THR A 63 2.66 -46.56 -15.62
CA THR A 63 1.31 -46.98 -16.02
C THR A 63 0.48 -45.80 -16.53
N LEU A 64 0.55 -44.66 -15.85
CA LEU A 64 -0.09 -43.41 -16.29
C LEU A 64 0.45 -42.95 -17.65
N LEU A 65 1.77 -42.99 -17.83
CA LEU A 65 2.43 -42.65 -19.09
C LEU A 65 1.99 -43.60 -20.22
N ARG A 66 1.88 -44.91 -19.95
CA ARG A 66 1.38 -45.91 -20.92
C ARG A 66 -0.08 -45.65 -21.32
N LEU A 67 -0.94 -45.30 -20.37
CA LEU A 67 -2.33 -44.95 -20.65
C LEU A 67 -2.45 -43.64 -21.46
N LEU A 68 -1.49 -42.74 -21.30
CA LEU A 68 -1.45 -41.45 -21.99
C LEU A 68 -0.78 -41.51 -23.38
N GLN A 69 -0.05 -42.59 -23.72
CA GLN A 69 0.50 -42.81 -25.07
C GLN A 69 -0.58 -42.88 -26.17
N GLY A 70 -1.85 -43.07 -25.81
CA GLY A 70 -2.99 -43.00 -26.74
C GLY A 70 -3.51 -41.58 -27.01
N PHE A 71 -3.01 -40.56 -26.31
CA PHE A 71 -3.42 -39.16 -26.49
C PHE A 71 -2.25 -38.34 -27.04
N PRO A 72 -2.22 -38.03 -28.34
CA PRO A 72 -1.19 -37.15 -28.88
C PRO A 72 -1.37 -35.74 -28.31
N ASN A 73 -0.32 -35.19 -27.71
CA ASN A 73 -0.18 -33.80 -27.22
C ASN A 73 -0.77 -33.44 -25.84
N PHE A 74 -0.69 -34.32 -24.84
CA PHE A 74 -0.90 -33.88 -23.45
C PHE A 74 0.44 -33.63 -22.75
N ASP A 75 0.86 -32.36 -22.65
CA ASP A 75 2.02 -31.97 -21.84
C ASP A 75 1.62 -31.99 -20.36
N ILE A 76 1.87 -33.14 -19.72
CA ILE A 76 1.59 -33.36 -18.30
C ILE A 76 2.34 -32.33 -17.45
N LYS A 77 3.54 -31.89 -17.84
CA LYS A 77 4.29 -30.88 -17.09
C LYS A 77 3.57 -29.54 -17.18
N ALA A 78 3.09 -29.14 -18.36
CA ALA A 78 2.29 -27.93 -18.51
C ALA A 78 0.96 -27.99 -17.73
N TYR A 79 0.28 -29.14 -17.73
CA TYR A 79 -0.96 -29.33 -16.96
C TYR A 79 -0.70 -29.34 -15.45
N ILE A 80 0.37 -29.99 -15.00
CA ILE A 80 0.78 -30.00 -13.60
C ILE A 80 1.26 -28.60 -13.19
N ASP A 81 1.98 -27.86 -14.03
CA ASP A 81 2.38 -26.48 -13.76
C ASP A 81 1.15 -25.54 -13.75
N GLU A 82 0.14 -25.77 -14.59
CA GLU A 82 -1.14 -25.05 -14.53
C GLU A 82 -1.92 -25.37 -13.24
N LYS A 83 -1.97 -26.65 -12.83
CA LYS A 83 -2.75 -27.09 -11.65
C LYS A 83 -2.02 -26.95 -10.32
N LEU A 84 -0.70 -27.09 -10.27
CA LEU A 84 0.16 -26.92 -9.10
C LEU A 84 0.80 -25.54 -9.02
N GLY A 85 0.97 -24.81 -10.13
CA GLY A 85 1.34 -23.39 -10.11
C GLY A 85 0.28 -22.54 -9.40
N GLY A 86 -0.96 -23.03 -9.32
CA GLY A 86 -2.01 -22.50 -8.45
C GLY A 86 -1.89 -22.86 -6.97
N MET A 87 -0.89 -23.64 -6.54
CA MET A 87 -0.69 -24.05 -5.14
C MET A 87 0.50 -23.34 -4.47
N ALA A 88 1.29 -22.54 -5.20
CA ALA A 88 2.39 -21.75 -4.67
C ALA A 88 1.97 -20.28 -4.47
N GLY A 89 1.21 -20.04 -3.40
CA GLY A 89 0.79 -18.72 -2.98
C GLY A 89 -0.70 -18.72 -2.69
N ALA A 90 -1.09 -18.17 -1.53
CA ALA A 90 -2.50 -17.91 -1.22
C ALA A 90 -3.22 -17.35 -2.47
N ASN A 91 -4.45 -17.78 -2.73
CA ASN A 91 -5.28 -17.33 -3.86
C ASN A 91 -5.44 -15.80 -3.88
N ILE A 92 -4.42 -15.06 -4.33
CA ILE A 92 -4.46 -13.61 -4.48
C ILE A 92 -5.17 -13.37 -5.80
N PRO A 93 -6.34 -12.73 -5.80
CA PRO A 93 -7.09 -12.51 -7.01
C PRO A 93 -6.31 -11.59 -7.95
N ARG A 94 -6.38 -11.91 -9.24
CA ARG A 94 -5.94 -11.03 -10.32
C ARG A 94 -6.56 -9.64 -10.16
N GLY A 95 -5.76 -8.59 -10.33
CA GLY A 95 -6.18 -7.21 -10.14
C GLY A 95 -6.06 -6.68 -8.70
N LEU A 96 -5.68 -7.51 -7.72
CA LEU A 96 -5.40 -7.03 -6.37
C LEU A 96 -4.21 -6.08 -6.37
N ILE A 97 -4.38 -4.92 -5.75
CA ILE A 97 -3.33 -3.92 -5.58
C ILE A 97 -2.75 -4.03 -4.17
N ALA A 98 -1.42 -4.10 -4.08
CA ALA A 98 -0.68 -4.16 -2.84
C ALA A 98 0.38 -3.05 -2.77
N MET A 99 0.69 -2.61 -1.54
CA MET A 99 1.85 -1.75 -1.29
C MET A 99 3.13 -2.58 -1.28
N TRP A 100 4.20 -2.04 -1.87
CA TRP A 100 5.46 -2.73 -2.08
C TRP A 100 6.65 -1.85 -1.69
N ASN A 101 7.59 -2.42 -0.94
CA ASN A 101 8.82 -1.76 -0.47
C ASN A 101 10.08 -2.34 -1.13
N GLY A 102 9.94 -3.18 -2.16
CA GLY A 102 11.07 -3.76 -2.89
C GLY A 102 11.49 -2.89 -4.07
N VAL A 103 12.73 -3.10 -4.54
CA VAL A 103 13.31 -2.37 -5.69
C VAL A 103 12.91 -2.95 -7.04
N SER A 104 12.54 -4.23 -7.08
CA SER A 104 12.07 -4.95 -8.28
C SER A 104 10.67 -5.50 -8.03
N VAL A 105 9.85 -5.50 -9.08
CA VAL A 105 8.50 -6.07 -9.03
C VAL A 105 8.61 -7.60 -9.06
N PRO A 106 7.98 -8.35 -8.14
CA PRO A 106 8.02 -9.81 -8.15
C PRO A 106 7.33 -10.43 -9.37
N ASP A 107 7.71 -11.66 -9.73
CA ASP A 107 7.06 -12.42 -10.78
C ASP A 107 5.55 -12.56 -10.53
N GLY A 108 4.75 -12.41 -11.60
CA GLY A 108 3.29 -12.42 -11.51
C GLY A 108 2.65 -11.15 -10.96
N TRP A 109 3.43 -10.06 -10.82
CA TRP A 109 2.95 -8.73 -10.47
C TRP A 109 3.41 -7.69 -11.50
N ALA A 110 2.70 -6.58 -11.59
CA ALA A 110 3.08 -5.42 -12.39
C ALA A 110 3.03 -4.14 -11.55
N LEU A 111 3.71 -3.09 -12.00
CA LEU A 111 3.63 -1.76 -11.37
C LEU A 111 2.29 -1.08 -11.75
N CYS A 112 1.66 -0.38 -10.81
CA CYS A 112 0.50 0.46 -11.09
C CYS A 112 0.92 1.80 -11.72
N ASN A 113 1.31 1.78 -12.99
CA ASN A 113 1.84 2.94 -13.73
C ASN A 113 1.07 3.26 -15.02
N GLY A 114 -0.12 2.71 -15.22
CA GLY A 114 -0.93 2.98 -16.41
C GLY A 114 -0.56 2.16 -17.65
N GLN A 115 0.38 1.22 -17.55
CA GLN A 115 0.74 0.34 -18.66
C GLN A 115 -0.24 -0.85 -18.77
N ILE A 116 -0.36 -1.40 -19.99
CA ILE A 116 -0.98 -2.71 -20.21
C ILE A 116 0.12 -3.75 -20.04
N VAL A 117 -0.10 -4.70 -19.13
CA VAL A 117 0.77 -5.84 -18.92
C VAL A 117 -0.08 -7.10 -19.12
N GLU A 118 0.37 -7.96 -20.04
CA GLU A 118 -0.43 -9.07 -20.58
C GLU A 118 -1.74 -8.54 -21.23
N ASP A 119 -2.88 -8.70 -20.57
CA ASP A 119 -4.20 -8.19 -20.98
C ASP A 119 -4.84 -7.29 -19.90
N LEU A 120 -4.10 -6.94 -18.85
CA LEU A 120 -4.59 -6.10 -17.76
C LEU A 120 -4.07 -4.66 -17.91
N GLN A 121 -4.99 -3.72 -18.07
CA GLN A 121 -4.69 -2.28 -17.94
C GLN A 121 -4.46 -1.95 -16.47
N THR A 122 -3.23 -1.61 -16.10
CA THR A 122 -2.92 -1.17 -14.74
C THR A 122 -3.42 0.27 -14.52
N PRO A 123 -3.89 0.63 -13.31
CA PRO A 123 -4.13 2.02 -12.97
C PRO A 123 -2.79 2.74 -12.80
N ASP A 124 -2.73 4.04 -13.08
CA ASP A 124 -1.56 4.85 -12.71
C ASP A 124 -1.77 5.43 -11.31
N LEU A 125 -1.07 4.86 -10.31
CA LEU A 125 -1.11 5.29 -8.91
C LEU A 125 0.14 6.06 -8.50
N SER A 126 1.01 6.40 -9.46
CA SER A 126 2.27 7.10 -9.20
C SER A 126 1.99 8.49 -8.62
N GLY A 127 2.52 8.75 -7.42
CA GLY A 127 2.33 10.03 -6.72
C GLY A 127 0.90 10.30 -6.23
N LYS A 128 0.01 9.29 -6.22
CA LYS A 128 -1.39 9.46 -5.80
C LYS A 128 -1.61 8.97 -4.37
N PHE A 129 -2.45 9.68 -3.65
CA PHE A 129 -3.01 9.20 -2.39
C PHE A 129 -4.31 8.44 -2.67
N ILE A 130 -4.45 7.23 -2.12
CA ILE A 130 -5.61 6.37 -2.38
C ILE A 130 -6.76 6.74 -1.47
N VAL A 131 -7.92 7.04 -2.07
CA VAL A 131 -9.19 7.24 -1.38
C VAL A 131 -10.10 6.05 -1.63
N GLY A 132 -10.84 5.65 -0.60
CA GLY A 132 -11.83 4.58 -0.72
C GLY A 132 -13.00 5.00 -1.60
N TRP A 133 -13.49 4.07 -2.42
CA TRP A 133 -14.72 4.27 -3.17
C TRP A 133 -15.90 4.55 -2.21
N SER A 134 -16.75 5.51 -2.58
CA SER A 134 -17.92 5.87 -1.80
C SER A 134 -19.10 6.14 -2.72
N SER A 135 -20.17 5.36 -2.56
CA SER A 135 -21.45 5.68 -3.21
C SER A 135 -21.98 7.03 -2.71
N GLY A 136 -22.54 7.82 -3.62
CA GLY A 136 -23.15 9.12 -3.31
C GLY A 136 -22.18 10.30 -3.18
N ASN A 137 -20.87 10.09 -3.33
CA ASN A 137 -19.90 11.18 -3.45
C ASN A 137 -19.45 11.29 -4.92
N GLU A 138 -19.70 12.43 -5.57
CA GLU A 138 -19.38 12.63 -7.00
C GLU A 138 -17.89 12.49 -7.31
N ASP A 139 -17.01 12.85 -6.38
CA ASP A 139 -15.57 12.73 -6.56
C ASP A 139 -15.11 11.27 -6.46
N TYR A 140 -15.80 10.44 -5.66
CA TYR A 140 -15.37 9.07 -5.30
C TYR A 140 -16.32 7.95 -5.77
N ASN A 141 -17.29 8.27 -6.64
CA ASN A 141 -18.31 7.32 -7.11
C ASN A 141 -17.84 6.40 -8.24
N LEU A 142 -16.75 6.73 -8.93
CA LEU A 142 -16.20 5.94 -10.02
C LEU A 142 -14.74 5.56 -9.73
N ILE A 143 -14.43 4.28 -9.95
CA ILE A 143 -13.05 3.78 -9.84
C ILE A 143 -12.20 4.45 -10.93
N GLY A 144 -11.08 5.03 -10.52
CA GLY A 144 -10.18 5.75 -11.42
C GLY A 144 -10.39 7.26 -11.45
N ASN A 145 -11.41 7.80 -10.77
CA ASN A 145 -11.48 9.25 -10.54
C ASN A 145 -10.21 9.74 -9.83
N THR A 146 -9.70 10.88 -10.28
CA THR A 146 -8.49 11.50 -9.71
C THR A 146 -8.75 12.98 -9.39
N GLY A 147 -8.11 13.48 -8.35
CA GLY A 147 -8.15 14.89 -7.98
C GLY A 147 -7.04 15.24 -6.99
N GLY A 148 -7.18 16.40 -6.33
CA GLY A 148 -6.22 16.91 -5.36
C GLY A 148 -5.06 17.69 -5.99
N GLN A 149 -4.28 18.35 -5.11
CA GLN A 149 -3.13 19.17 -5.48
C GLN A 149 -2.01 18.96 -4.46
N GLU A 150 -0.77 18.77 -4.93
CA GLU A 150 0.40 18.65 -4.06
C GLU A 150 0.74 19.97 -3.36
N LYS A 151 0.52 21.09 -4.07
CA LYS A 151 0.71 22.43 -3.54
C LYS A 151 -0.47 23.31 -3.92
N VAL A 152 -0.84 24.22 -3.02
CA VAL A 152 -1.97 25.12 -3.18
C VAL A 152 -1.49 26.56 -3.09
N THR A 153 -1.95 27.42 -4.00
CA THR A 153 -1.75 28.87 -3.91
C THR A 153 -3.04 29.49 -3.42
N LEU A 154 -2.98 30.23 -2.31
CA LEU A 154 -4.15 30.91 -1.79
C LEU A 154 -4.64 32.00 -2.75
N SER A 155 -5.93 31.94 -3.06
CA SER A 155 -6.66 32.99 -3.76
C SER A 155 -7.16 34.05 -2.76
N THR A 156 -7.55 35.22 -3.27
CA THR A 156 -8.16 36.27 -2.45
C THR A 156 -9.45 35.81 -1.76
N GLN A 157 -10.16 34.84 -2.34
CA GLN A 157 -11.40 34.29 -1.76
C GLN A 157 -11.13 33.38 -0.55
N GLU A 158 -9.93 32.82 -0.46
CA GLU A 158 -9.50 31.95 0.65
C GLU A 158 -8.84 32.75 1.78
N ILE A 159 -8.69 34.07 1.62
CA ILE A 159 -8.14 34.97 2.63
C ILE A 159 -9.28 35.82 3.19
N PRO A 160 -9.62 35.68 4.49
CA PRO A 160 -10.62 36.54 5.11
C PRO A 160 -10.26 38.03 4.98
N SER A 161 -11.29 38.87 4.85
CA SER A 161 -11.11 40.33 4.86
C SER A 161 -10.41 40.75 6.16
N HIS A 162 -9.31 41.47 6.02
CA HIS A 162 -8.51 41.98 7.12
C HIS A 162 -7.92 43.34 6.73
N VAL A 163 -7.61 44.16 7.75
CA VAL A 163 -7.01 45.48 7.57
C VAL A 163 -5.96 45.71 8.65
N HIS A 164 -4.87 46.40 8.31
CA HIS A 164 -3.79 46.73 9.22
C HIS A 164 -3.62 48.25 9.27
N ASN A 165 -4.41 48.87 10.14
CA ASN A 165 -4.39 50.31 10.30
C ASN A 165 -3.28 50.69 11.29
N PHE A 166 -2.55 51.75 10.98
CA PHE A 166 -1.75 52.45 11.97
C PHE A 166 -2.05 53.95 11.89
N ALA A 167 -1.92 54.63 13.03
CA ALA A 167 -2.00 56.08 13.09
C ALA A 167 -0.59 56.65 13.16
N ASP A 168 -0.19 57.43 12.16
CA ASP A 168 1.01 58.27 12.25
C ASP A 168 0.69 59.56 12.99
N ALA A 169 1.61 60.03 13.83
CA ALA A 169 1.43 61.22 14.64
C ALA A 169 2.35 62.33 14.15
N TYR A 170 1.75 63.39 13.61
CA TYR A 170 2.49 64.57 13.16
C TYR A 170 2.25 65.74 14.12
N PHE A 171 3.34 66.28 14.64
CA PHE A 171 3.34 67.44 15.52
C PHE A 171 3.39 68.72 14.67
N ILE A 172 2.44 69.63 14.92
CA ILE A 172 2.26 70.85 14.12
C ILE A 172 2.76 72.05 14.92
N GLU A 173 3.76 72.73 14.36
CA GLU A 173 4.50 73.84 14.99
C GLU A 173 3.74 75.19 15.03
N ALA A 174 2.61 75.35 14.36
CA ALA A 174 1.71 76.50 14.55
C ALA A 174 0.32 76.27 13.94
N HIS A 175 -0.74 76.79 14.57
CA HIS A 175 -2.10 76.78 13.98
C HIS A 175 -2.18 77.56 12.65
N SER A 176 -1.27 78.48 12.37
CA SER A 176 -1.22 79.17 11.06
C SER A 176 -0.68 78.29 9.93
N ASP A 177 -0.01 77.18 10.26
CA ASP A 177 0.58 76.26 9.28
C ASP A 177 -0.38 75.13 8.87
N LEU A 178 -1.65 75.24 9.28
CA LEU A 178 -2.76 74.32 8.94
C LEU A 178 -3.10 74.27 7.44
N VAL A 179 -2.33 74.91 6.57
CA VAL A 179 -2.55 74.90 5.11
C VAL A 179 -2.17 73.51 4.56
N GLY A 180 -3.07 72.53 4.71
CA GLY A 180 -2.98 71.22 4.05
C GLY A 180 -2.92 69.98 4.94
N ALA A 181 -2.92 70.12 6.27
CA ALA A 181 -2.93 68.97 7.18
C ALA A 181 -4.32 68.32 7.22
N ASN A 182 -4.47 67.15 6.59
CA ASN A 182 -5.76 66.45 6.43
C ASN A 182 -5.91 65.30 7.46
N GLY A 183 -5.73 65.61 8.75
CA GLY A 183 -5.72 64.61 9.84
C GLY A 183 -7.10 64.03 10.15
N THR A 184 -7.17 62.73 10.49
CA THR A 184 -8.43 62.05 10.88
C THR A 184 -8.82 62.37 12.32
N GLN A 185 -7.85 62.69 13.19
CA GLN A 185 -8.07 63.15 14.56
C GLN A 185 -7.06 64.23 14.96
N TRP A 186 -7.50 65.17 15.80
CA TRP A 186 -6.69 66.27 16.32
C TRP A 186 -6.66 66.22 17.85
N ILE A 187 -5.47 66.23 18.44
CA ILE A 187 -5.28 66.11 19.89
C ILE A 187 -4.53 67.33 20.45
N GLY A 188 -5.11 67.91 21.51
CA GLY A 188 -4.50 69.00 22.28
C GLY A 188 -4.69 70.39 21.68
N ASN A 189 -4.21 71.40 22.40
CA ASN A 189 -4.03 72.78 21.95
C ASN A 189 -2.91 73.39 22.81
N ASN A 190 -1.88 73.99 22.20
CA ASN A 190 -0.66 74.46 22.87
C ASN A 190 0.08 73.34 23.62
N LEU A 191 0.28 72.18 22.99
CA LEU A 191 1.12 71.14 23.56
C LEU A 191 2.55 71.67 23.69
N SER A 192 3.28 71.16 24.68
CA SER A 192 4.66 71.62 24.92
C SER A 192 5.67 70.65 24.33
N GLY A 193 6.65 71.18 23.60
CA GLY A 193 7.82 70.46 23.14
C GLY A 193 8.78 70.13 24.29
N SER A 194 10.05 69.89 23.96
CA SER A 194 11.06 69.61 25.00
C SER A 194 11.21 70.84 25.91
N ASN A 195 11.15 70.65 27.23
CA ASN A 195 11.34 71.68 28.27
C ASN A 195 10.17 72.63 28.63
N LYS A 196 8.90 72.35 28.28
CA LYS A 196 7.69 73.08 28.78
C LYS A 196 7.59 74.59 28.46
N THR A 197 8.62 75.19 27.88
CA THR A 197 8.66 76.58 27.40
C THR A 197 8.40 76.68 25.91
N ASP A 198 8.54 75.57 25.21
CA ASP A 198 8.35 75.42 23.78
C ASP A 198 6.88 75.11 23.49
N ARG A 199 6.15 76.02 22.85
CA ARG A 199 4.69 75.95 22.62
C ARG A 199 4.31 76.11 21.15
N ASP A 200 5.28 76.02 20.25
CA ASP A 200 5.04 75.96 18.82
C ASP A 200 4.19 74.73 18.47
N ASN A 201 4.44 73.59 19.12
CA ASN A 201 3.68 72.34 18.98
C ASN A 201 2.18 72.46 19.39
N SER A 202 1.38 73.11 18.56
CA SER A 202 0.02 73.53 18.89
C SER A 202 -0.92 72.33 18.91
N TYR A 203 -0.74 71.37 18.00
CA TYR A 203 -1.59 70.19 17.84
C TYR A 203 -0.77 68.97 17.44
N VAL A 204 -1.27 67.78 17.79
CA VAL A 204 -0.91 66.53 17.11
C VAL A 204 -2.06 66.16 16.18
N CYS A 205 -1.78 66.00 14.89
CA CYS A 205 -2.72 65.37 13.97
C CYS A 205 -2.36 63.90 13.78
N LEU A 206 -3.36 63.03 13.88
CA LEU A 206 -3.23 61.61 13.56
C LEU A 206 -3.67 61.35 12.12
N TRP A 207 -2.90 60.54 11.41
CA TRP A 207 -3.25 60.03 10.08
C TRP A 207 -3.35 58.52 10.08
N ASP A 208 -4.53 58.03 9.74
CA ASP A 208 -4.73 56.60 9.49
C ASP A 208 -4.10 56.21 8.16
N HIS A 209 -3.20 55.24 8.21
CA HIS A 209 -2.52 54.68 7.06
C HIS A 209 -2.65 53.16 7.06
N ASP A 210 -2.67 52.60 5.85
CA ASP A 210 -2.54 51.16 5.64
C ASP A 210 -1.07 50.79 5.49
N THR A 211 -0.71 49.62 6.01
CA THR A 211 0.60 49.03 5.70
C THR A 211 0.74 48.71 4.22
N ARG A 212 1.98 48.59 3.73
CA ARG A 212 2.24 48.11 2.36
C ARG A 212 1.77 46.67 2.20
N ALA A 213 1.38 46.30 0.97
CA ALA A 213 1.06 44.93 0.63
C ALA A 213 2.27 43.99 0.90
N ALA A 214 1.99 42.80 1.42
CA ALA A 214 2.96 41.77 1.71
C ALA A 214 2.48 40.41 1.18
N GLY A 215 3.43 39.49 0.93
CA GLY A 215 3.18 38.19 0.32
C GLY A 215 3.52 38.15 -1.17
N GLY A 216 3.82 36.95 -1.67
CA GLY A 216 4.28 36.73 -3.06
C GLY A 216 3.50 35.66 -3.81
N GLY A 217 2.34 35.25 -3.27
CA GLY A 217 1.47 34.24 -3.90
C GLY A 217 2.16 32.89 -4.16
N GLN A 218 3.16 32.53 -3.34
CA GLN A 218 3.87 31.27 -3.52
C GLN A 218 3.02 30.09 -3.04
N PRO A 219 2.97 28.99 -3.79
CA PRO A 219 2.22 27.81 -3.38
C PRO A 219 2.83 27.18 -2.13
N HIS A 220 1.99 26.77 -1.19
CA HIS A 220 2.41 26.03 0.00
C HIS A 220 2.20 24.53 -0.18
N GLU A 221 2.96 23.74 0.56
CA GLU A 221 2.83 22.29 0.62
C GLU A 221 1.46 21.90 1.19
N ASN A 222 0.77 20.97 0.53
CA ASN A 222 -0.58 20.51 0.91
C ASN A 222 -0.61 19.01 1.28
N ARG A 223 0.52 18.29 1.18
CA ARG A 223 0.58 16.88 1.58
C ARG A 223 0.84 16.76 3.09
N PRO A 224 0.19 15.79 3.77
CA PRO A 224 0.63 15.38 5.09
C PRO A 224 2.02 14.71 5.01
N PRO A 225 2.71 14.49 6.14
CA PRO A 225 3.91 13.67 6.18
C PRO A 225 3.68 12.30 5.52
N TYR A 226 4.57 11.89 4.61
CA TYR A 226 4.40 10.68 3.82
C TYR A 226 5.67 9.83 3.77
N TYR A 227 5.49 8.54 3.47
CA TYR A 227 6.55 7.58 3.19
C TYR A 227 6.28 6.95 1.82
N VAL A 228 7.32 6.80 1.00
CA VAL A 228 7.17 6.35 -0.39
C VAL A 228 7.20 4.82 -0.47
N LEU A 229 6.12 4.25 -0.97
CA LEU A 229 6.01 2.84 -1.38
C LEU A 229 5.54 2.77 -2.83
N ALA A 230 5.89 1.69 -3.52
CA ALA A 230 5.31 1.38 -4.82
C ALA A 230 3.94 0.74 -4.65
N TYR A 231 3.05 0.94 -5.62
CA TYR A 231 1.83 0.14 -5.78
C TYR A 231 2.07 -0.89 -6.88
N ILE A 232 1.83 -2.16 -6.57
CA ILE A 232 1.90 -3.26 -7.52
C ILE A 232 0.55 -3.97 -7.62
N ILE A 233 0.26 -4.55 -8.78
CA ILE A 233 -0.99 -5.25 -9.07
C ILE A 233 -0.72 -6.70 -9.47
N LYS A 234 -1.53 -7.63 -8.96
CA LYS A 234 -1.41 -9.05 -9.29
C LYS A 234 -1.89 -9.28 -10.73
N LEU A 235 -1.03 -9.88 -11.55
CA LEU A 235 -1.36 -10.33 -12.92
C LEU A 235 -2.20 -11.60 -12.92
#